data_AF-A0A369GX73-F1
#
_entry.id   AF-A0A369GX73-F1
#
_cell.length_a   1.000
_cell.length_b   1.000
_cell.length_c   1.000
_cell.angle_alpha   90.00
_cell.angle_beta   90.00
_cell.angle_gamma   90.00
#
_symmetry.space_group_name_H-M   'P 1'
#
loop_
_entity.id
_entity.type
_entity.pdbx_description
1 polymer ?
#
loop_
_entity_poly.entity_id
_entity_poly.type
_entity_poly.pdbx_seq_one_letter_code
_entity_poly.pdbx_strand_id
1 'polypeptide(L)'
;MIDVGNFETVYLNGPSDWAKWIAQIQRLASDDGIWHLVNPSATDKPVLKRPCEPKASQVNPKAEGPEDLEGYEIHKLDFLYSTYRVQKLDFEQKERALSALHSVVVKTVGRYSNIVADQQDVVASLALLKARVQPSDWAIQMEARNRYKAALKVSTDGFKVDDWVNSWQLALDEATRLDLPEVQGLVPTLDFLRAVSVIDASFATFWIQTIEFRAFENVESWESSIPDGIKISDMFSRVTKLKTMAETET
;
A
#
# COMPACT_ATOMS: atom_id res chain seq x y z
N MET A 1 21.66 -0.62 13.94
CA MET A 1 21.61 -1.67 12.91
C MET A 1 20.14 -1.98 12.76
N ILE A 2 19.50 -1.50 11.69
CA ILE A 2 18.07 -1.77 11.46
C ILE A 2 17.96 -3.29 11.35
N ASP A 3 17.27 -3.91 12.30
CA ASP A 3 16.97 -5.32 12.26
C ASP A 3 15.97 -5.51 11.13
N VAL A 4 16.47 -5.94 9.97
CA VAL A 4 15.67 -6.26 8.79
C VAL A 4 15.01 -7.61 9.07
N GLY A 5 14.08 -7.63 10.03
CA GLY A 5 13.32 -8.80 10.37
C GLY A 5 12.59 -9.31 9.13
N ASN A 6 13.09 -10.40 8.56
CA ASN A 6 12.43 -11.40 7.71
C ASN A 6 11.17 -10.98 6.90
N PHE A 7 11.25 -9.90 6.12
CA PHE A 7 10.23 -9.55 5.11
C PHE A 7 10.87 -9.51 3.72
N GLU A 8 10.11 -9.97 2.73
CA GLU A 8 10.48 -9.89 1.32
C GLU A 8 10.68 -8.41 0.93
N THR A 9 11.89 -8.07 0.51
CA THR A 9 12.24 -6.68 0.16
C THR A 9 11.58 -6.33 -1.17
N VAL A 10 10.69 -5.35 -1.15
CA VAL A 10 10.05 -4.83 -2.36
C VAL A 10 11.02 -3.89 -3.07
N TYR A 11 11.19 -4.08 -4.37
CA TYR A 11 11.98 -3.20 -5.23
C TYR A 11 11.06 -2.33 -6.09
N LEU A 12 11.41 -1.05 -6.23
CA LEU A 12 10.68 -0.12 -7.08
C LEU A 12 11.17 -0.26 -8.53
N ASN A 13 10.53 -1.14 -9.29
CA ASN A 13 10.82 -1.36 -10.71
C ASN A 13 9.77 -0.73 -11.63
N GLY A 14 8.67 -0.20 -11.09
CA GLY A 14 7.71 0.59 -11.84
C GLY A 14 6.55 1.11 -10.99
N PRO A 15 5.58 1.78 -11.64
CA PRO A 15 4.42 2.36 -10.94
C PRO A 15 3.58 1.32 -10.19
N SER A 16 3.50 0.07 -10.68
CA SER A 16 2.82 -1.03 -10.02
C SER A 16 3.40 -1.39 -8.65
N ASP A 17 4.71 -1.15 -8.46
CA ASP A 17 5.40 -1.47 -7.21
C ASP A 17 5.28 -0.34 -6.19
N TRP A 18 4.90 0.87 -6.64
CA TRP A 18 4.89 2.09 -5.85
C TRP A 18 4.17 1.91 -4.51
N ALA A 19 2.95 1.37 -4.54
CA ALA A 19 2.11 1.22 -3.34
C ALA A 19 2.73 0.29 -2.29
N LYS A 20 3.26 -0.87 -2.73
CA LYS A 20 3.91 -1.83 -1.82
C LYS A 20 5.25 -1.29 -1.31
N TRP A 21 6.02 -0.68 -2.20
CA TRP A 21 7.33 -0.12 -1.89
C TRP A 21 7.23 1.05 -0.90
N ILE A 22 6.35 2.02 -1.13
CA ILE A 22 6.20 3.16 -0.22
C ILE A 22 5.67 2.74 1.15
N ALA A 23 4.82 1.72 1.21
CA ALA A 23 4.34 1.15 2.47
C ALA A 23 5.47 0.51 3.29
N GLN A 24 6.42 -0.17 2.64
CA GLN A 24 7.63 -0.68 3.30
C GLN A 24 8.48 0.46 3.88
N ILE A 25 8.72 1.53 3.10
CA ILE A 25 9.48 2.70 3.57
C ILE A 25 8.75 3.39 4.73
N GLN A 26 7.43 3.56 4.63
CA GLN A 26 6.61 4.14 5.69
C GLN A 26 6.71 3.36 6.99
N ARG A 27 6.64 2.03 6.91
CA ARG A 27 6.76 1.17 8.09
C ARG A 27 8.12 1.35 8.77
N LEU A 28 9.22 1.22 8.04
CA LEU A 28 10.58 1.40 8.57
C LEU A 28 10.76 2.79 9.20
N ALA A 29 10.27 3.84 8.53
CA ALA A 29 10.32 5.20 9.05
C ALA A 29 9.43 5.41 10.28
N SER A 30 8.33 4.67 10.40
CA SER A 30 7.42 4.76 11.55
C SER A 30 7.99 4.06 12.77
N ASP A 31 8.68 2.93 12.58
CA ASP A 31 9.37 2.20 13.64
C ASP A 31 10.44 3.07 14.32
N ASP A 32 11.13 3.91 13.55
CA ASP A 32 12.10 4.91 14.05
C ASP A 32 11.46 6.27 14.40
N GLY A 33 10.13 6.42 14.29
CA GLY A 33 9.41 7.65 14.63
C GLY A 33 9.69 8.85 13.70
N ILE A 34 10.25 8.63 12.51
CA ILE A 34 10.67 9.68 11.56
C ILE A 34 9.75 9.84 10.35
N TRP A 35 8.70 9.02 10.17
CA TRP A 35 7.82 9.09 8.99
C TRP A 35 7.24 10.50 8.73
N HIS A 36 6.86 11.20 9.79
CA HIS A 36 6.34 12.56 9.71
C HIS A 36 7.32 13.58 9.11
N LEU A 37 8.64 13.32 9.17
CA LEU A 37 9.69 14.16 8.58
C LEU A 37 9.86 13.89 7.08
N VAL A 38 9.57 12.67 6.62
CA VAL A 38 9.95 12.19 5.28
C VAL A 38 8.77 11.89 4.36
N ASN A 39 7.54 11.86 4.88
CA ASN A 39 6.34 11.51 4.14
C ASN A 39 6.19 12.37 2.86
N PRO A 40 6.36 11.81 1.64
CA PRO A 40 6.32 12.58 0.41
C PRO A 40 4.91 13.11 0.06
N SER A 41 3.88 12.69 0.79
CA SER A 41 2.52 13.21 0.68
C SER A 41 2.18 14.33 1.65
N ALA A 42 3.04 14.61 2.63
CA ALA A 42 2.86 15.78 3.49
C ALA A 42 3.26 17.06 2.74
N THR A 43 2.33 18.02 2.66
CA THR A 43 2.55 19.34 2.06
C THR A 43 3.51 20.19 2.90
N ASP A 44 3.37 20.12 4.23
CA ASP A 44 4.28 20.77 5.17
C ASP A 44 5.04 19.69 5.95
N LYS A 45 6.37 19.74 5.90
CA LYS A 45 7.25 18.77 6.56
C LYS A 45 8.02 19.50 7.66
N PRO A 46 7.96 19.00 8.91
CA PRO A 46 8.76 19.58 9.97
C PRO A 46 10.25 19.43 9.64
N VAL A 47 10.99 20.53 9.77
CA VAL A 47 12.45 20.52 9.64
C VAL A 47 13.04 20.01 10.95
N LEU A 48 13.87 18.97 10.87
CA LEU A 48 14.64 18.50 12.02
C LEU A 48 15.64 19.58 12.42
N LYS A 49 15.40 20.25 13.55
CA LYS A 49 16.24 21.35 14.04
C LYS A 49 17.26 20.83 15.04
N ARG A 50 18.53 21.21 14.84
CA ARG A 50 19.59 20.97 15.82
C ARG A 50 19.29 21.78 17.09
N PRO A 51 19.23 21.15 18.28
CA PRO A 51 19.06 21.87 19.54
C PRO A 51 20.21 22.84 19.77
N CYS A 52 19.90 24.04 20.27
CA CYS A 52 20.91 25.03 20.62
C CYS A 52 21.42 24.77 22.03
N GLU A 53 22.74 24.90 22.21
CA GLU A 53 23.33 24.80 23.54
C GLU A 53 22.82 25.92 24.47
N PRO A 54 22.38 25.58 25.69
CA PRO A 54 21.96 26.58 26.67
C PRO A 54 23.08 27.55 27.02
N LYS A 55 22.71 28.80 27.30
CA LYS A 55 23.66 29.85 27.69
C LYS A 55 23.21 30.49 29.00
N ALA A 56 24.18 30.95 29.80
CA ALA A 56 23.89 31.69 31.04
C ALA A 56 22.99 32.91 30.80
N SER A 57 23.16 33.59 29.66
CA SER A 57 22.34 34.72 29.22
C SER A 57 20.84 34.40 29.02
N GLN A 58 20.46 33.13 28.86
CA GLN A 58 19.06 32.70 28.80
C GLN A 58 18.40 32.66 30.19
N VAL A 59 19.20 32.58 31.26
CA VAL A 59 18.75 32.60 32.65
C VAL A 59 18.82 34.02 33.21
N ASN A 60 19.97 34.67 33.03
CA ASN A 60 20.20 36.05 33.44
C ASN A 60 20.81 36.83 32.27
N PRO A 61 20.10 37.80 31.66
CA PRO A 61 20.59 38.53 30.48
C PRO A 61 21.92 39.29 30.69
N LYS A 62 22.33 39.51 31.95
CA LYS A 62 23.58 40.18 32.31
C LYS A 62 24.75 39.21 32.54
N ALA A 63 24.48 37.91 32.60
CA ALA A 63 25.51 36.89 32.76
C ALA A 63 26.21 36.64 31.41
N GLU A 64 27.54 36.78 31.40
CA GLU A 64 28.38 36.44 30.25
C GLU A 64 28.78 34.97 30.29
N GLY A 65 28.90 34.40 31.49
CA GLY A 65 29.24 32.99 31.72
C GLY A 65 28.43 32.34 32.85
N PRO A 66 28.50 30.99 32.98
CA PRO A 66 27.88 30.26 34.09
C PRO A 66 28.35 30.72 35.47
N GLU A 67 29.56 31.26 35.56
CA GLU A 67 30.18 31.83 36.77
C GLU A 67 29.46 33.06 37.32
N ASP A 68 28.70 33.77 36.49
CA ASP A 68 27.95 34.97 36.88
C ASP A 68 26.56 34.63 37.45
N LEU A 69 26.21 33.35 37.53
CA LEU A 69 24.90 32.88 37.98
C LEU A 69 24.92 32.50 39.47
N GLU A 70 23.86 32.86 40.19
CA GLU A 70 23.76 32.59 41.63
C GLU A 70 22.58 31.68 42.00
N GLY A 71 22.84 30.73 42.91
CA GLY A 71 21.83 29.91 43.58
C GLY A 71 20.78 29.29 42.64
N TYR A 72 19.59 29.88 42.62
CA TYR A 72 18.46 29.40 41.81
C TYR A 72 18.72 29.48 40.29
N GLU A 73 19.55 30.42 39.83
CA GLU A 73 19.90 30.58 38.43
C GLU A 73 20.73 29.41 37.89
N ILE A 74 21.63 28.86 38.73
CA ILE A 74 22.43 27.67 38.42
C ILE A 74 21.50 26.47 38.21
N HIS A 75 20.54 26.26 39.11
CA HIS A 75 19.57 25.18 38.98
C HIS A 75 18.71 25.30 37.72
N LYS A 76 18.35 26.52 37.32
CA LYS A 76 17.63 26.77 36.06
C LYS A 76 18.50 26.45 34.84
N LEU A 77 19.78 26.81 34.86
CA LEU A 77 20.72 26.47 33.79
C LEU A 77 20.94 24.94 33.70
N ASP A 78 21.08 24.25 34.83
CA ASP A 78 21.19 22.77 34.88
C ASP A 78 19.96 22.07 34.30
N PHE A 79 18.76 22.59 34.57
CA PHE A 79 17.52 22.09 33.97
C PHE A 79 17.50 22.29 32.45
N LEU A 80 17.94 23.46 31.95
CA LEU A 80 18.07 23.72 30.52
C LEU A 80 19.09 22.78 29.86
N TYR A 81 20.24 22.53 30.49
CA TYR A 81 21.23 21.56 30.00
C TYR A 81 20.69 20.14 29.98
N SER A 82 19.92 19.74 30.98
CA SER A 82 19.28 18.42 31.04
C SER A 82 18.28 18.25 29.89
N THR A 83 17.47 19.27 29.62
CA THR A 83 16.52 19.30 28.50
C THR A 83 17.26 19.26 27.16
N TYR A 84 18.31 20.07 27.00
CA TYR A 84 19.16 20.09 25.81
C TYR A 84 19.80 18.73 25.53
N ARG A 85 20.31 18.04 26.55
CA ARG A 85 20.91 16.70 26.39
C ARG A 85 19.90 15.69 25.83
N VAL A 86 18.68 15.68 26.37
CA VAL A 86 17.61 14.80 25.89
C VAL A 86 17.24 15.14 24.44
N GLN A 87 17.06 16.42 24.13
CA GLN A 87 16.76 16.88 22.76
C GLN A 87 17.89 16.56 21.77
N LYS A 88 19.16 16.69 22.19
CA LYS A 88 20.33 16.40 21.37
C LYS A 88 20.40 14.90 21.06
N LEU A 89 20.15 14.05 22.04
CA LEU A 89 20.09 12.59 21.83
C LEU A 89 18.98 12.20 20.84
N ASP A 90 17.78 12.76 21.00
CA ASP A 90 16.66 12.54 20.07
C ASP A 90 16.99 13.03 18.65
N PHE A 91 17.62 14.21 18.52
CA PHE A 91 18.09 14.74 17.24
C PHE A 91 19.09 13.79 16.57
N GLU A 92 20.13 13.36 17.29
CA GLU A 92 21.15 12.44 16.75
C GLU A 92 20.56 11.08 16.36
N GLN A 93 19.60 10.56 17.14
CA GLN A 93 18.90 9.33 16.82
C GLN A 93 18.12 9.47 15.51
N LYS A 94 17.36 10.57 15.34
CA LYS A 94 16.59 10.84 14.12
C LYS A 94 17.51 11.07 12.91
N GLU A 95 18.63 11.76 13.06
CA GLU A 95 19.61 11.98 11.98
C GLU A 95 20.22 10.65 11.49
N ARG A 96 20.55 9.73 12.42
CA ARG A 96 21.01 8.38 12.07
C ARG A 96 19.92 7.56 11.38
N ALA A 97 18.68 7.62 11.86
CA ALA A 97 17.55 6.93 11.25
C ALA A 97 17.27 7.44 9.83
N LEU A 98 17.30 8.77 9.60
CA LEU A 98 17.17 9.38 8.28
C LEU A 98 18.26 8.88 7.31
N SER A 99 19.52 8.84 7.77
CA SER A 99 20.64 8.34 6.96
C SER A 99 20.50 6.86 6.62
N ALA A 100 20.04 6.04 7.57
CA ALA A 100 19.81 4.63 7.36
C ALA A 100 18.64 4.38 6.39
N LEU A 101 17.54 5.14 6.55
CA LEU A 101 16.40 5.11 5.63
C LEU A 101 16.79 5.53 4.22
N HIS A 102 17.63 6.56 4.08
CA HIS A 102 18.17 6.97 2.77
C HIS A 102 18.91 5.80 2.09
N SER A 103 19.75 5.07 2.84
CA SER A 103 20.44 3.89 2.31
C SER A 103 19.48 2.81 1.83
N VAL A 104 18.39 2.56 2.56
CA VAL A 104 17.35 1.61 2.14
C VAL A 104 16.66 2.08 0.85
N VAL A 105 16.29 3.35 0.76
CA VAL A 105 15.70 3.92 -0.46
C VAL A 105 16.63 3.72 -1.64
N VAL A 106 17.90 4.14 -1.56
CA VAL A 106 18.87 4.01 -2.65
C VAL A 106 19.08 2.55 -3.07
N LYS A 107 19.06 1.58 -2.14
CA LYS A 107 19.22 0.15 -2.44
C LYS A 107 17.98 -0.49 -3.07
N THR A 108 16.79 0.05 -2.82
CA THR A 108 15.52 -0.57 -3.23
C THR A 108 14.89 0.09 -4.45
N VAL A 109 15.46 1.18 -4.98
CA VAL A 109 14.92 1.91 -6.13
C VAL A 109 15.24 1.32 -7.51
N GLY A 110 15.73 0.08 -7.60
CA GLY A 110 15.85 -0.68 -8.84
C GLY A 110 16.31 0.14 -10.06
N ARG A 111 15.41 0.30 -11.05
CA ARG A 111 15.67 1.05 -12.30
C ARG A 111 15.79 2.57 -12.16
N TYR A 112 15.42 3.12 -11.00
CA TYR A 112 15.39 4.55 -10.70
C TYR A 112 16.59 5.02 -9.87
N SER A 113 17.60 4.16 -9.67
CA SER A 113 18.83 4.47 -8.92
C SER A 113 19.49 5.78 -9.38
N ASN A 114 19.55 6.00 -10.70
CA ASN A 114 20.14 7.22 -11.27
C ASN A 114 19.41 8.51 -10.87
N ILE A 115 18.10 8.45 -10.57
CA ILE A 115 17.31 9.63 -10.19
C ILE A 115 17.64 10.08 -8.77
N VAL A 116 17.95 9.13 -7.89
CA VAL A 116 18.28 9.40 -6.49
C VAL A 116 19.78 9.49 -6.22
N ALA A 117 20.63 9.09 -7.17
CA ALA A 117 22.08 9.07 -7.01
C ALA A 117 22.67 10.44 -6.66
N ASP A 118 22.10 11.51 -7.21
CA ASP A 118 22.55 12.89 -6.96
C ASP A 118 21.94 13.51 -5.69
N GLN A 119 21.04 12.80 -5.01
CA GLN A 119 20.37 13.29 -3.81
C GLN A 119 21.10 12.81 -2.56
N GLN A 120 21.36 13.74 -1.64
CA GLN A 120 21.97 13.43 -0.33
C GLN A 120 20.92 13.30 0.78
N ASP A 121 19.67 13.68 0.51
CA ASP A 121 18.58 13.71 1.48
C ASP A 121 17.44 12.77 1.04
N VAL A 122 16.94 11.99 2.00
CA VAL A 122 15.82 11.06 1.82
C VAL A 122 14.52 11.80 1.47
N VAL A 123 14.32 13.02 1.98
CA VAL A 123 13.11 13.80 1.67
C VAL A 123 13.08 14.17 0.19
N ALA A 124 14.19 14.66 -0.35
CA ALA A 124 14.33 15.01 -1.76
C ALA A 124 14.19 13.76 -2.66
N SER A 125 14.87 12.66 -2.30
CA SER A 125 14.75 11.38 -3.00
C SER A 125 13.29 10.89 -3.07
N LEU A 126 12.57 10.87 -1.95
CA LEU A 126 11.18 10.43 -1.90
C LEU A 126 10.24 11.37 -2.67
N ALA A 127 10.47 12.67 -2.64
CA ALA A 127 9.69 13.64 -3.41
C ALA A 127 9.86 13.44 -4.92
N LEU A 128 11.10 13.24 -5.39
CA LEU A 128 11.39 12.97 -6.81
C LEU A 128 10.79 11.65 -7.28
N LEU A 129 10.97 10.58 -6.51
CA LEU A 129 10.41 9.27 -6.82
C LEU A 129 8.88 9.33 -6.88
N LYS A 130 8.25 10.03 -5.93
CA LYS A 130 6.80 10.25 -5.97
C LYS A 130 6.37 10.95 -7.24
N ALA A 131 7.01 12.06 -7.59
CA ALA A 131 6.66 12.83 -8.79
C ALA A 131 6.84 12.03 -10.10
N ARG A 132 7.74 11.04 -10.13
CA ARG A 132 8.09 10.28 -11.34
C ARG A 132 7.44 8.91 -11.44
N VAL A 133 7.17 8.27 -10.32
CA VAL A 133 6.81 6.84 -10.26
C VAL A 133 5.44 6.60 -9.66
N GLN A 134 4.92 7.52 -8.84
CA GLN A 134 3.56 7.37 -8.34
C GLN A 134 2.60 7.32 -9.54
N PRO A 135 1.84 6.22 -9.72
CA PRO A 135 0.85 6.17 -10.77
C PRO A 135 -0.24 7.21 -10.48
N SER A 136 -0.75 7.86 -11.51
CA SER A 136 -1.94 8.69 -11.39
C SER A 136 -3.16 7.82 -11.10
N ASP A 137 -4.19 8.40 -10.48
CA ASP A 137 -5.44 7.69 -10.20
C ASP A 137 -6.03 7.07 -11.48
N TRP A 138 -5.94 7.78 -12.61
CA TRP A 138 -6.34 7.27 -13.92
C TRP A 138 -5.52 6.04 -14.36
N ALA A 139 -4.20 6.07 -14.16
CA ALA A 139 -3.34 4.93 -14.49
C ALA A 139 -3.65 3.72 -13.60
N ILE A 140 -3.87 3.93 -12.29
CA ILE A 140 -4.28 2.88 -11.35
C ILE A 140 -5.58 2.22 -11.81
N GLN A 141 -6.61 3.03 -12.10
CA GLN A 141 -7.90 2.55 -12.58
C GLN A 141 -7.79 1.80 -13.92
N MET A 142 -7.00 2.33 -14.85
CA MET A 142 -6.79 1.71 -16.16
C MET A 142 -6.09 0.34 -16.03
N GLU A 143 -5.06 0.23 -15.19
CA GLU A 143 -4.39 -1.06 -14.96
C GLU A 143 -5.31 -2.07 -14.30
N ALA A 144 -6.06 -1.67 -13.27
CA ALA A 144 -7.03 -2.54 -12.60
C ALA A 144 -8.11 -3.03 -13.58
N ARG A 145 -8.65 -2.13 -14.42
CA ARG A 145 -9.56 -2.48 -15.50
C ARG A 145 -8.95 -3.50 -16.46
N ASN A 146 -7.69 -3.32 -16.86
CA ASN A 146 -7.01 -4.23 -17.77
C ASN A 146 -6.80 -5.61 -17.12
N ARG A 147 -6.42 -5.66 -15.84
CA ARG A 147 -6.27 -6.91 -15.09
C ARG A 147 -7.60 -7.65 -14.95
N TYR A 148 -8.68 -6.94 -14.61
CA TYR A 148 -10.04 -7.49 -14.57
C TYR A 148 -10.45 -8.10 -15.92
N LYS A 149 -10.32 -7.34 -17.01
CA LYS A 149 -10.66 -7.84 -18.37
C LYS A 149 -9.79 -9.00 -18.82
N ALA A 150 -8.51 -9.02 -18.41
CA ALA A 150 -7.62 -10.13 -18.71
C ALA A 150 -8.02 -11.40 -17.94
N ALA A 151 -8.43 -11.26 -16.68
CA ALA A 151 -8.85 -12.38 -15.85
C ALA A 151 -10.15 -13.06 -16.34
N LEU A 152 -10.99 -12.35 -17.09
CA LEU A 152 -12.18 -12.93 -17.76
C LEU A 152 -11.83 -13.88 -18.91
N LYS A 153 -10.58 -13.90 -19.39
CA LYS A 153 -10.15 -14.84 -20.42
C LYS A 153 -9.73 -16.15 -19.77
N VAL A 154 -10.52 -17.19 -19.99
CA VAL A 154 -10.16 -18.57 -19.62
C VAL A 154 -9.01 -19.03 -20.52
N SER A 155 -7.86 -19.35 -19.92
CA SER A 155 -6.75 -19.99 -20.65
C SER A 155 -7.05 -21.47 -20.83
N THR A 156 -6.86 -22.00 -22.04
CA THR A 156 -7.09 -23.42 -22.34
C THR A 156 -5.87 -24.31 -22.08
N ASP A 157 -4.67 -23.73 -21.92
CA ASP A 157 -3.43 -24.48 -21.69
C ASP A 157 -3.14 -24.62 -20.19
N GLY A 158 -2.97 -25.87 -19.72
CA GLY A 158 -2.61 -26.18 -18.32
C GLY A 158 -3.65 -25.73 -17.28
N PHE A 159 -4.90 -25.58 -17.70
CA PHE A 159 -5.96 -24.90 -16.96
C PHE A 159 -6.29 -25.58 -15.62
N LYS A 160 -6.08 -24.84 -14.53
CA LYS A 160 -6.57 -25.18 -13.19
C LYS A 160 -7.68 -24.21 -12.82
N VAL A 161 -8.90 -24.74 -12.72
CA VAL A 161 -10.11 -23.96 -12.44
C VAL A 161 -9.95 -23.11 -11.17
N ASP A 162 -9.45 -23.70 -10.09
CA ASP A 162 -9.25 -23.00 -8.81
C ASP A 162 -8.27 -21.83 -8.93
N ASP A 163 -7.12 -22.03 -9.58
CA ASP A 163 -6.10 -20.98 -9.75
C ASP A 163 -6.65 -19.81 -10.58
N TRP A 164 -7.43 -20.12 -11.62
CA TRP A 164 -8.07 -19.11 -12.45
C TRP A 164 -9.17 -18.36 -11.68
N VAL A 165 -10.03 -19.05 -10.94
CA VAL A 165 -11.08 -18.42 -10.13
C VAL A 165 -10.45 -17.50 -9.08
N ASN A 166 -9.41 -17.94 -8.39
CA ASN A 166 -8.69 -17.11 -7.41
C ASN A 166 -8.12 -15.84 -8.07
N SER A 167 -7.49 -15.96 -9.24
CA SER A 167 -6.95 -14.81 -9.99
C SER A 167 -8.05 -13.82 -10.39
N TRP A 168 -9.20 -14.33 -10.84
CA TRP A 168 -10.36 -13.50 -11.18
C TRP A 168 -10.96 -12.79 -9.96
N GLN A 169 -11.13 -13.49 -8.83
CA GLN A 169 -11.62 -12.90 -7.58
C GLN A 169 -10.70 -11.78 -7.09
N LEU A 170 -9.37 -11.98 -7.13
CA LEU A 170 -8.41 -10.95 -6.76
C LEU A 170 -8.51 -9.70 -7.65
N ALA A 171 -8.69 -9.89 -8.96
CA ALA A 171 -8.87 -8.79 -9.89
C ALA A 171 -10.22 -8.06 -9.69
N LEU A 172 -11.28 -8.79 -9.34
CA LEU A 172 -12.60 -8.22 -9.02
C LEU A 172 -12.56 -7.42 -7.72
N ASP A 173 -11.93 -7.92 -6.66
CA ASP A 173 -11.79 -7.21 -5.38
C ASP A 173 -11.02 -5.90 -5.55
N GLU A 174 -9.98 -5.92 -6.39
CA GLU A 174 -9.24 -4.71 -6.73
C GLU A 174 -10.07 -3.70 -7.51
N ALA A 175 -10.79 -4.14 -8.54
CA ALA A 175 -11.67 -3.28 -9.33
C ALA A 175 -12.82 -2.70 -8.48
N THR A 176 -13.39 -3.49 -7.57
CA THR A 176 -14.46 -3.08 -6.65
C THR A 176 -13.96 -2.02 -5.66
N ARG A 177 -12.76 -2.23 -5.09
CA ARG A 177 -12.13 -1.27 -4.17
C ARG A 177 -11.80 0.06 -4.83
N LEU A 178 -11.57 0.07 -6.15
CA LEU A 178 -11.35 1.29 -6.95
C LEU A 178 -12.65 1.89 -7.50
N ASP A 179 -13.80 1.33 -7.14
CA ASP A 179 -15.13 1.75 -7.57
C ASP A 179 -15.26 1.86 -9.10
N LEU A 180 -14.70 0.88 -9.81
CA LEU A 180 -14.78 0.88 -11.27
C LEU A 180 -16.22 0.66 -11.75
N PRO A 181 -16.70 1.39 -12.78
CA PRO A 181 -18.06 1.26 -13.28
C PRO A 181 -18.35 -0.13 -13.89
N GLU A 182 -17.32 -0.83 -14.36
CA GLU A 182 -17.44 -2.16 -14.95
C GLU A 182 -17.78 -3.27 -13.96
N VAL A 183 -17.62 -3.04 -12.65
CA VAL A 183 -17.84 -4.08 -11.63
C VAL A 183 -19.01 -3.79 -10.70
N GLN A 184 -19.94 -2.94 -11.15
CA GLN A 184 -21.12 -2.55 -10.38
C GLN A 184 -22.27 -3.52 -10.58
N GLY A 185 -23.10 -3.66 -9.55
CA GLY A 185 -24.32 -4.48 -9.59
C GLY A 185 -24.03 -5.93 -10.00
N LEU A 186 -24.83 -6.45 -10.94
CA LEU A 186 -24.72 -7.83 -11.43
C LEU A 186 -23.71 -8.02 -12.57
N VAL A 187 -23.00 -6.96 -13.00
CA VAL A 187 -22.04 -7.05 -14.11
C VAL A 187 -20.95 -8.11 -13.85
N PRO A 188 -20.30 -8.17 -12.66
CA PRO A 188 -19.31 -9.20 -12.38
C PRO A 188 -19.86 -10.62 -12.48
N THR A 189 -21.08 -10.85 -11.99
CA THR A 189 -21.76 -12.14 -12.06
C THR A 189 -21.99 -12.54 -13.52
N LEU A 190 -22.50 -11.63 -14.35
CA LEU A 190 -22.74 -11.90 -15.76
C LEU A 190 -21.44 -12.14 -16.55
N ASP A 191 -20.41 -11.35 -16.29
CA ASP A 191 -19.10 -11.51 -16.95
C ASP A 191 -18.45 -12.84 -16.56
N PHE A 192 -18.55 -13.25 -15.29
CA PHE A 192 -18.09 -14.57 -14.86
C PHE A 192 -18.85 -15.71 -15.57
N LEU A 193 -20.18 -15.65 -15.61
CA LEU A 193 -21.02 -16.67 -16.25
C LEU A 193 -20.71 -16.82 -17.74
N ARG A 194 -20.47 -15.70 -18.44
CA ARG A 194 -20.02 -15.70 -19.84
C ARG A 194 -18.62 -16.32 -20.00
N ALA A 195 -17.71 -16.04 -19.07
CA ALA A 195 -16.37 -16.62 -19.11
C ALA A 195 -16.39 -18.13 -18.88
N VAL A 196 -17.20 -18.63 -17.94
CA VAL A 196 -17.25 -20.07 -17.63
C VAL A 196 -18.13 -20.88 -18.57
N SER A 197 -18.91 -20.27 -19.46
CA SER A 197 -19.77 -21.00 -20.41
C SER A 197 -18.97 -21.89 -21.36
N VAL A 198 -17.70 -21.57 -21.60
CA VAL A 198 -16.78 -22.38 -22.42
C VAL A 198 -16.30 -23.63 -21.68
N ILE A 199 -16.37 -23.64 -20.35
CA ILE A 199 -15.98 -24.75 -19.48
C ILE A 199 -17.21 -25.60 -19.12
N ASP A 200 -18.29 -24.95 -18.68
CA ASP A 200 -19.54 -25.58 -18.27
C ASP A 200 -20.74 -24.72 -18.71
N ALA A 201 -21.17 -24.96 -19.95
CA ALA A 201 -22.33 -24.28 -20.52
C ALA A 201 -23.62 -24.53 -19.71
N SER A 202 -23.75 -25.68 -19.04
CA SER A 202 -24.94 -26.02 -18.26
C SER A 202 -25.07 -25.15 -17.01
N PHE A 203 -23.96 -24.96 -16.29
CA PHE A 203 -23.90 -24.07 -15.14
C PHE A 203 -24.18 -22.62 -15.54
N ALA A 204 -23.51 -22.13 -16.59
CA ALA A 204 -23.68 -20.76 -17.07
C ALA A 204 -25.14 -20.48 -17.48
N THR A 205 -25.74 -21.38 -18.27
CA THR A 205 -27.11 -21.22 -18.77
C THR A 205 -28.12 -21.20 -17.63
N PHE A 206 -27.99 -22.09 -16.64
CA PHE A 206 -28.89 -22.14 -15.49
C PHE A 206 -28.94 -20.81 -14.74
N TRP A 207 -27.77 -20.22 -14.44
CA TRP A 207 -27.70 -18.97 -13.70
C TRP A 207 -28.14 -17.76 -14.53
N ILE A 208 -27.82 -17.73 -15.84
CA ILE A 208 -28.31 -16.69 -16.75
C ILE A 208 -29.84 -16.71 -16.80
N GLN A 209 -30.46 -17.88 -16.98
CA GLN A 209 -31.92 -18.02 -16.96
C GLN A 209 -32.53 -17.64 -15.62
N THR A 210 -31.86 -17.98 -14.52
CA THR A 210 -32.29 -17.58 -13.17
C THR A 210 -32.30 -16.07 -13.03
N ILE A 211 -31.25 -15.38 -13.51
CA ILE A 211 -31.18 -13.91 -13.49
C ILE A 211 -32.31 -13.31 -14.34
N GLU A 212 -32.53 -13.80 -15.57
CA GLU A 212 -33.61 -13.33 -16.44
C GLU A 212 -35.00 -13.55 -15.82
N PHE A 213 -35.23 -14.71 -15.21
CA PHE A 213 -36.48 -15.01 -14.53
C PHE A 213 -36.74 -14.04 -13.37
N ARG A 214 -35.73 -13.79 -12.52
CA ARG A 214 -35.84 -12.83 -11.41
C ARG A 214 -36.05 -11.39 -11.88
N ALA A 215 -35.34 -10.98 -12.94
CA ALA A 215 -35.53 -9.68 -13.57
C ALA A 215 -36.95 -9.52 -14.11
N PHE A 216 -37.52 -10.59 -14.68
CA PHE A 216 -38.90 -10.61 -15.15
C PHE A 216 -39.92 -10.55 -14.00
N GLU A 217 -39.68 -11.27 -12.90
CA GLU A 217 -40.53 -11.17 -11.69
C GLU A 217 -40.55 -9.75 -11.11
N ASN A 218 -39.44 -8.99 -11.28
CA ASN A 218 -39.29 -7.59 -10.91
C ASN A 218 -39.77 -7.25 -9.49
N VAL A 219 -39.54 -8.19 -8.56
CA VAL A 219 -39.78 -7.96 -7.13
C VAL A 219 -38.76 -6.95 -6.62
N GLU A 220 -39.15 -6.13 -5.64
CA GLU A 220 -38.24 -5.16 -5.03
C GLU A 220 -36.94 -5.82 -4.56
N SER A 221 -35.80 -5.22 -4.91
CA SER A 221 -34.47 -5.73 -4.57
C SER A 221 -34.14 -7.15 -5.08
N TRP A 222 -34.76 -7.61 -6.17
CA TRP A 222 -34.49 -8.95 -6.74
C TRP A 222 -33.02 -9.21 -7.04
N GLU A 223 -32.23 -8.19 -7.40
CA GLU A 223 -30.79 -8.30 -7.64
C GLU A 223 -30.03 -8.83 -6.42
N SER A 224 -30.49 -8.52 -5.20
CA SER A 224 -29.89 -9.02 -3.95
C SER A 224 -30.08 -10.53 -3.74
N SER A 225 -31.03 -11.14 -4.44
CA SER A 225 -31.25 -12.59 -4.43
C SER A 225 -30.30 -13.34 -5.34
N ILE A 226 -29.60 -12.64 -6.24
CA ILE A 226 -28.61 -13.21 -7.15
C ILE A 226 -27.26 -13.28 -6.42
N PRO A 227 -26.53 -14.41 -6.51
CA PRO A 227 -25.16 -14.47 -6.03
C PRO A 227 -24.29 -13.42 -6.72
N ASP A 228 -23.59 -12.62 -5.91
CA ASP A 228 -22.55 -11.72 -6.40
C ASP A 228 -21.40 -12.49 -7.07
N GLY A 229 -20.50 -11.75 -7.71
CA GLY A 229 -19.38 -12.31 -8.46
C GLY A 229 -18.54 -13.32 -7.66
N ILE A 230 -18.26 -13.03 -6.38
CA ILE A 230 -17.46 -13.90 -5.52
C ILE A 230 -18.22 -15.18 -5.17
N LYS A 231 -19.50 -15.06 -4.78
CA LYS A 231 -20.32 -16.22 -4.43
C LYS A 231 -20.53 -17.14 -5.64
N ILE A 232 -20.83 -16.58 -6.81
CA ILE A 232 -21.08 -17.41 -8.00
C ILE A 232 -19.81 -18.17 -8.43
N SER A 233 -18.64 -17.56 -8.28
CA SER A 233 -17.38 -18.21 -8.62
C SER A 233 -17.02 -19.32 -7.63
N ASP A 234 -17.29 -19.14 -6.34
CA ASP A 234 -17.14 -20.19 -5.33
C ASP A 234 -18.06 -21.38 -5.59
N MET A 235 -19.32 -21.11 -5.98
CA MET A 235 -20.28 -22.16 -6.34
C MET A 235 -19.79 -22.94 -7.56
N PHE A 236 -19.28 -22.25 -8.58
CA PHE A 236 -18.71 -22.89 -9.76
C PHE A 236 -17.54 -23.82 -9.41
N SER A 237 -16.54 -23.34 -8.67
CA SER A 237 -15.39 -24.17 -8.26
C SER A 237 -15.80 -25.44 -7.51
N ARG A 238 -16.82 -25.36 -6.64
CA ARG A 238 -17.35 -26.54 -5.93
C ARG A 238 -18.03 -27.53 -6.88
N VAL A 239 -18.86 -27.04 -7.80
CA VAL A 239 -19.56 -27.90 -8.78
C VAL A 239 -18.55 -28.59 -9.69
N THR A 240 -17.53 -27.88 -10.17
CA THR A 240 -16.49 -28.46 -11.04
C THR A 240 -15.70 -29.54 -10.31
N LYS A 241 -15.32 -29.34 -9.05
CA LYS A 241 -14.64 -30.36 -8.23
C LYS A 241 -15.47 -31.63 -8.08
N LEU A 242 -16.75 -31.50 -7.79
CA LEU A 242 -17.64 -32.65 -7.64
C LEU A 242 -17.77 -33.47 -8.94
N LYS A 243 -17.84 -32.79 -10.09
CA LYS A 243 -17.86 -33.46 -11.40
C LYS A 243 -16.56 -34.22 -11.67
N THR A 244 -15.41 -33.59 -11.43
CA THR A 244 -14.10 -34.23 -11.61
C THR A 244 -13.94 -35.44 -10.69
N MET A 245 -14.39 -35.37 -9.43
CA MET A 245 -14.35 -36.52 -8.51
C MET A 245 -15.20 -37.69 -9.01
N ALA A 246 -16.42 -37.43 -9.49
CA ALA A 246 -17.30 -38.46 -10.04
C ALA A 246 -16.74 -39.12 -11.31
N GLU A 247 -16.05 -38.36 -12.16
CA GLU A 247 -15.39 -38.88 -13.37
C GLU A 247 -14.16 -39.75 -13.05
N THR A 248 -13.44 -39.49 -11.95
CA THR A 248 -12.29 -40.30 -11.55
C THR A 248 -12.63 -41.60 -10.82
N GLU A 249 -13.87 -41.74 -10.33
CA GLU A 249 -14.36 -42.94 -9.65
C GLU A 249 -15.02 -43.96 -10.59
N THR A 250 -15.12 -43.65 -11.90
CA THR A 250 -15.73 -44.49 -12.94
C THR A 250 -14.65 -45.10 -13.86
#